data_AF-A0A8B9K6H6-F1
#
_entry.id   AF-A0A8B9K6H6-F1
#
_cell.length_a   1.000
_cell.length_b   1.000
_cell.length_c   1.000
_cell.angle_alpha   90.00
_cell.angle_beta   90.00
_cell.angle_gamma   90.00
#
_symmetry.space_group_name_H-M   'P 1'
#
loop_
_entity.id
_entity.type
_entity.pdbx_description
1 polymer ?
#
loop_
_entity_poly.entity_id
_entity_poly.type
_entity_poly.pdbx_seq_one_letter_code
_entity_poly.pdbx_strand_id
1 'polypeptide(L)'
;MREIVHIQAGQCGNQIGAKFWEVISDEHGIDPTGNYVGDSDLQLERISVYYNEASSSKYVPRAILVDLEPGTMDSVRSGAFGHLFRPDNFIFGQYEMLTPILSPISAFYALYNTYKDIFQI
;
A
#
# COMPACT_ATOMS: atom_id res chain seq x y z
N MET A 1 -1.77 12.08 -19.67
CA MET A 1 -2.24 11.17 -18.61
C MET A 1 -1.50 11.55 -17.33
N ARG A 2 -2.18 11.59 -16.17
CA ARG A 2 -1.55 11.90 -14.87
C ARG A 2 -1.72 10.67 -13.98
N GLU A 3 -0.63 10.18 -13.42
CA GLU A 3 -0.62 9.00 -12.56
C GLU A 3 -0.28 9.45 -11.13
N ILE A 4 -0.83 8.75 -10.15
CA ILE A 4 -0.56 8.99 -8.73
C ILE A 4 0.01 7.72 -8.12
N VAL A 5 1.13 7.86 -7.41
CA VAL A 5 1.65 6.82 -6.53
C VAL A 5 1.22 7.15 -5.11
N HIS A 6 0.46 6.26 -4.49
CA HIS A 6 0.02 6.38 -3.12
C HIS A 6 1.05 5.77 -2.18
N ILE A 7 1.38 6.46 -1.09
CA ILE A 7 2.31 5.96 -0.09
C ILE A 7 1.61 6.04 1.26
N GLN A 8 1.55 4.91 1.94
CA GLN A 8 1.02 4.79 3.28
C GLN A 8 2.11 4.29 4.22
N ALA A 9 2.16 4.89 5.40
CA ALA A 9 3.28 4.76 6.30
C ALA A 9 2.80 4.57 7.75
N GLY A 10 3.35 3.56 8.41
CA GLY A 10 3.08 3.21 9.80
C GLY A 10 1.69 2.61 10.02
N GLN A 11 1.46 2.13 11.25
CA GLN A 11 0.26 1.39 11.62
C GLN A 11 -1.06 2.13 11.29
N CYS A 12 -1.14 3.43 11.63
CA CYS A 12 -2.33 4.24 11.35
C CYS A 12 -2.51 4.49 9.85
N GLY A 13 -1.44 4.87 9.15
CA GLY A 13 -1.48 5.13 7.71
C GLY A 13 -1.86 3.88 6.91
N ASN A 14 -1.37 2.71 7.30
CA ASN A 14 -1.71 1.44 6.67
C ASN A 14 -3.17 1.03 6.88
N GLN A 15 -3.74 1.29 8.07
CA GLN A 15 -5.17 1.00 8.32
C GLN A 15 -6.10 1.91 7.52
N ILE A 16 -5.81 3.22 7.48
CA ILE A 16 -6.58 4.18 6.70
C ILE A 16 -6.42 3.88 5.21
N GLY A 17 -5.20 3.62 4.77
CA GLY A 17 -4.90 3.27 3.38
C GLY A 17 -5.61 2.01 2.93
N ALA A 18 -5.68 0.96 3.76
CA ALA A 18 -6.46 -0.23 3.47
C ALA A 18 -7.94 0.09 3.21
N LYS A 19 -8.56 0.92 4.06
CA LYS A 19 -9.95 1.34 3.88
C LYS A 19 -10.15 2.24 2.66
N PHE A 20 -9.19 3.12 2.36
CA PHE A 20 -9.21 3.91 1.14
C PHE A 20 -9.22 3.01 -0.10
N TRP A 21 -8.35 1.98 -0.14
CA TRP A 21 -8.27 1.06 -1.26
C TRP A 21 -9.50 0.17 -1.41
N GLU A 22 -10.16 -0.21 -0.31
CA GLU A 22 -11.47 -0.88 -0.35
C GLU A 22 -12.51 -0.01 -1.09
N VAL A 23 -12.69 1.23 -0.62
CA VAL A 23 -13.73 2.14 -1.15
C VAL A 23 -13.49 2.46 -2.63
N ILE A 24 -12.26 2.80 -3.01
CA ILE A 24 -11.97 3.14 -4.41
C ILE A 24 -12.03 1.92 -5.33
N SER A 25 -11.71 0.71 -4.83
CA SER A 25 -11.90 -0.52 -5.60
C SER A 25 -13.39 -0.75 -5.87
N ASP A 26 -14.24 -0.61 -4.86
CA ASP A 26 -15.69 -0.74 -5.00
C ASP A 26 -16.27 0.30 -5.98
N GLU A 27 -15.84 1.56 -5.90
CA GLU A 27 -16.25 2.62 -6.84
C GLU A 27 -15.88 2.29 -8.30
N HIS A 28 -14.68 1.75 -8.52
CA HIS A 28 -14.19 1.34 -9.83
C HIS A 28 -14.63 -0.08 -10.25
N GLY A 29 -15.41 -0.78 -9.43
CA GLY A 29 -15.87 -2.14 -9.72
C GLY A 29 -14.73 -3.17 -9.79
N ILE A 30 -13.67 -2.98 -9.01
CA ILE A 30 -12.52 -3.90 -8.93
C ILE A 30 -12.72 -4.84 -7.74
N ASP A 31 -12.68 -6.14 -7.99
CA ASP A 31 -12.78 -7.15 -6.94
C ASP A 31 -11.46 -7.30 -6.15
N PRO A 32 -11.47 -7.97 -4.99
CA PRO A 32 -10.25 -8.23 -4.21
C PRO A 32 -9.12 -8.98 -4.92
N THR A 33 -9.41 -9.62 -6.06
CA THR A 33 -8.43 -10.37 -6.86
C THR A 33 -7.88 -9.54 -8.03
N GLY A 34 -8.36 -8.30 -8.17
CA GLY A 34 -7.96 -7.32 -9.17
C GLY A 34 -8.74 -7.40 -10.48
N ASN A 35 -9.84 -8.15 -10.57
CA ASN A 35 -10.64 -8.21 -11.79
C ASN A 35 -11.71 -7.11 -11.79
N TYR A 36 -12.02 -6.59 -12.98
CA TYR A 36 -13.16 -5.71 -13.16
C TYR A 36 -14.46 -6.54 -13.22
N VAL A 37 -15.39 -6.20 -12.35
CA VAL A 37 -16.75 -6.77 -12.21
C VAL A 37 -17.83 -5.70 -12.25
N GLY A 38 -17.47 -4.48 -12.66
CA GLY A 38 -18.39 -3.35 -12.78
C GLY A 38 -19.35 -3.46 -13.95
N ASP A 39 -20.31 -2.54 -13.99
CA ASP A 39 -21.41 -2.51 -14.96
C ASP A 39 -21.42 -1.24 -15.83
N SER A 40 -20.49 -0.31 -15.58
CA SER A 40 -20.42 0.99 -16.24
C SER A 40 -19.02 1.29 -16.76
N ASP A 41 -18.92 1.62 -18.06
CA ASP A 41 -17.66 2.03 -18.71
C ASP A 41 -17.01 3.25 -18.04
N LEU A 42 -17.79 4.09 -17.36
CA LEU A 42 -17.28 5.23 -16.59
C LEU A 42 -16.36 4.81 -15.44
N GLN A 43 -16.53 3.61 -14.89
CA GLN A 43 -15.68 3.08 -13.83
C GLN A 43 -14.27 2.76 -14.34
N LEU A 44 -14.12 2.47 -15.63
CA LEU A 44 -12.80 2.30 -16.24
C LEU A 44 -12.21 3.63 -16.71
N GLU A 45 -13.00 4.70 -16.75
CA GLU A 45 -12.50 6.03 -17.10
C GLU A 45 -11.47 6.47 -16.05
N ARG A 46 -10.23 6.70 -16.49
CA ARG A 46 -9.11 7.15 -15.64
C ARG A 46 -8.73 6.18 -14.52
N ILE A 47 -9.10 4.91 -14.61
CA ILE A 47 -8.62 3.89 -13.66
C ILE A 47 -7.08 3.83 -13.61
N SER A 48 -6.42 4.18 -14.71
CA SER A 48 -4.96 4.27 -14.83
C SER A 48 -4.30 5.30 -13.89
N VAL A 49 -5.08 6.21 -13.28
CA VAL A 49 -4.57 7.18 -12.29
C VAL A 49 -4.05 6.46 -11.05
N TYR A 50 -4.80 5.48 -10.54
CA TYR A 50 -4.51 4.76 -9.31
C TYR A 50 -4.07 3.31 -9.53
N TYR A 51 -4.46 2.70 -10.65
CA TYR A 51 -4.15 1.31 -10.96
C TYR A 51 -3.16 1.20 -12.12
N ASN A 52 -2.37 0.13 -12.06
CA ASN A 52 -1.69 -0.43 -13.21
C ASN A 52 -2.55 -1.56 -13.77
N GLU A 53 -2.76 -1.58 -15.08
CA GLU A 53 -3.29 -2.77 -15.75
C GLU A 53 -2.13 -3.74 -16.01
N ALA A 54 -2.17 -4.89 -15.37
CA ALA A 54 -1.24 -5.98 -15.57
C ALA A 54 -1.70 -6.89 -16.73
N SER A 55 -0.82 -7.81 -17.15
CA SER A 55 -1.20 -8.89 -18.05
C SER A 55 -2.42 -9.64 -17.49
N SER A 56 -3.38 -10.00 -18.36
CA SER A 56 -4.68 -10.59 -18.03
C SER A 56 -5.76 -9.63 -17.49
N SER A 57 -5.69 -8.34 -17.81
CA SER A 57 -6.70 -7.33 -17.41
C SER A 57 -6.93 -7.27 -15.90
N LYS A 58 -5.85 -7.51 -15.13
CA LYS A 58 -5.85 -7.37 -13.69
C LYS A 58 -5.38 -5.98 -13.29
N TYR A 59 -6.12 -5.33 -12.41
CA TYR A 59 -5.81 -4.01 -11.89
C TYR A 59 -5.05 -4.13 -10.58
N VAL A 60 -3.88 -3.50 -10.54
CA VAL A 60 -2.97 -3.51 -9.39
C VAL A 60 -2.78 -2.07 -8.88
N PRO A 61 -3.09 -1.77 -7.61
CA PRO A 61 -2.87 -0.47 -7.00
C PRO A 61 -1.43 0.04 -7.15
N ARG A 62 -1.29 1.32 -7.47
CA ARG A 62 -0.03 2.07 -7.39
C ARG A 62 0.21 2.52 -5.96
N ALA A 63 0.32 1.57 -5.04
CA ALA A 63 0.49 1.82 -3.62
C ALA A 63 1.80 1.23 -3.10
N ILE A 64 2.49 1.97 -2.23
CA ILE A 64 3.63 1.49 -1.44
C ILE A 64 3.22 1.52 0.03
N LEU A 65 3.44 0.41 0.72
CA LEU A 65 3.08 0.22 2.12
C LEU A 65 4.36 0.14 2.93
N VAL A 66 4.56 1.10 3.83
CA VAL A 66 5.76 1.19 4.66
C VAL A 66 5.38 1.01 6.12
N ASP A 67 6.07 0.12 6.83
CA ASP A 67 5.96 0.00 8.28
C ASP A 67 7.30 -0.40 8.92
N LEU A 68 7.53 -0.07 10.18
CA LEU A 68 8.69 -0.61 10.92
C LEU A 68 8.33 -1.84 11.74
N GLU A 69 7.04 -2.14 11.85
CA GLU A 69 6.52 -3.31 12.56
C GLU A 69 6.02 -4.36 11.55
N PRO A 70 6.61 -5.58 11.55
CA PRO A 70 6.20 -6.63 10.61
C PRO A 70 4.75 -7.09 10.82
N GLY A 71 4.19 -6.93 12.03
CA GLY A 71 2.82 -7.34 12.34
C GLY A 71 1.73 -6.57 11.56
N THR A 72 2.02 -5.36 11.07
CA THR A 72 1.05 -4.61 10.26
C THR A 72 0.82 -5.28 8.90
N MET A 73 1.83 -5.96 8.33
CA MET A 73 1.66 -6.64 7.04
C MET A 73 0.61 -7.74 7.11
N ASP A 74 0.66 -8.57 8.14
CA ASP A 74 -0.31 -9.65 8.34
C ASP A 74 -1.73 -9.09 8.49
N SER A 75 -1.86 -7.94 9.15
CA SER A 75 -3.13 -7.24 9.29
C SER A 75 -3.68 -6.72 7.95
N VAL A 76 -2.84 -6.12 7.11
CA VAL A 76 -3.27 -5.64 5.77
C VAL A 76 -3.56 -6.81 4.83
N ARG A 77 -2.70 -7.84 4.83
CA ARG A 77 -2.84 -9.01 3.94
C ARG A 77 -4.05 -9.88 4.28
N SER A 78 -4.43 -9.93 5.57
CA SER A 78 -5.66 -10.59 6.00
C SER A 78 -6.92 -9.75 5.77
N GLY A 79 -6.77 -8.48 5.40
CA GLY A 79 -7.88 -7.61 5.00
C GLY A 79 -8.54 -8.07 3.69
N ALA A 80 -9.76 -7.59 3.45
CA ALA A 80 -10.57 -8.00 2.31
C ALA A 80 -9.84 -7.83 0.96
N PHE A 81 -9.08 -6.75 0.80
CA PHE A 81 -8.30 -6.44 -0.41
C PHE A 81 -6.79 -6.65 -0.22
N GLY A 82 -6.38 -7.42 0.79
CA GLY A 82 -4.96 -7.62 1.09
C GLY A 82 -4.17 -8.27 -0.05
N HIS A 83 -4.82 -9.09 -0.87
CA HIS A 83 -4.23 -9.76 -2.03
C HIS A 83 -4.15 -8.88 -3.30
N LEU A 84 -4.77 -7.70 -3.27
CA LEU A 84 -4.77 -6.76 -4.39
C LEU A 84 -3.38 -6.10 -4.57
N PHE A 85 -2.67 -5.90 -3.46
CA PHE A 85 -1.35 -5.27 -3.47
C PHE A 85 -0.25 -6.22 -3.93
N ARG A 86 0.74 -5.69 -4.67
CA ARG A 86 1.95 -6.45 -4.99
C ARG A 86 2.76 -6.74 -3.73
N PRO A 87 3.21 -7.99 -3.51
CA PRO A 87 4.09 -8.32 -2.39
C PRO A 87 5.36 -7.45 -2.35
N ASP A 88 5.89 -7.09 -3.52
CA ASP A 88 7.09 -6.26 -3.66
C ASP A 88 6.90 -4.80 -3.20
N ASN A 89 5.64 -4.36 -3.04
CA ASN A 89 5.33 -3.00 -2.62
C ASN A 89 5.26 -2.84 -1.09
N PHE A 90 5.45 -3.93 -0.34
CA PHE A 90 5.53 -3.90 1.11
C PHE A 90 6.99 -3.71 1.53
N ILE A 91 7.26 -2.58 2.17
CA ILE A 91 8.58 -2.24 2.71
C ILE A 91 8.47 -2.24 4.22
N PHE A 92 9.26 -3.08 4.88
CA PHE A 92 9.20 -3.19 6.32
C PHE A 92 10.56 -3.31 6.98
N GLY A 93 10.67 -2.70 8.16
CA GLY A 93 11.83 -2.84 9.03
C GLY A 93 11.81 -4.15 9.82
N GLN A 94 12.97 -4.75 10.04
CA GLN A 94 13.18 -5.73 11.10
C GLN A 94 13.81 -5.02 12.31
N TYR A 95 13.01 -4.28 13.07
CA TYR A 95 13.45 -3.88 14.40
C TYR A 95 13.11 -5.01 15.37
N GLU A 96 14.04 -5.94 15.56
CA GLU A 96 13.95 -6.85 16.71
C GLU A 96 13.97 -5.98 17.98
N MET A 97 12.96 -6.14 18.83
CA MET A 97 12.85 -5.49 20.14
C MET A 97 13.95 -5.94 21.14
N LEU A 98 15.15 -6.28 20.66
CA LEU A 98 16.27 -6.74 21.49
C LEU A 98 17.14 -5.61 22.07
N THR A 99 16.81 -4.34 21.82
CA THR A 99 17.50 -3.21 22.50
C THR A 99 16.50 -2.27 23.17
N PRO A 100 16.24 -2.40 24.50
CA PRO A 100 15.28 -1.57 25.23
C PRO A 100 15.67 -0.08 25.41
N ILE A 101 16.66 0.45 24.68
CA ILE A 101 17.32 1.75 25.01
C ILE A 101 17.44 2.69 23.80
N LEU A 102 16.76 2.43 22.70
CA LEU A 102 16.82 3.37 21.58
C LEU A 102 15.89 4.54 21.85
N SER A 103 16.52 5.66 22.21
CA SER A 103 15.89 6.96 22.33
C SER A 103 15.00 7.27 21.11
N PRO A 104 13.96 8.13 21.25
CA PRO A 104 13.12 8.57 20.14
C PRO A 104 13.91 9.05 18.90
N ILE A 105 15.13 9.55 19.11
CA ILE A 105 16.05 10.02 18.08
C ILE A 105 16.49 8.87 17.15
N SER A 106 16.73 7.68 17.69
CA SER A 106 17.17 6.51 16.92
C SER A 106 16.05 5.96 16.03
N ALA A 107 14.81 5.94 16.54
CA ALA A 107 13.64 5.62 15.73
C ALA A 107 13.43 6.65 14.61
N PHE A 108 13.63 7.94 14.92
CA PHE A 108 13.59 9.01 13.92
C PHE A 108 14.68 8.86 12.86
N TYR A 109 15.90 8.48 13.25
CA TYR A 109 17.01 8.27 12.31
C TYR A 109 16.80 7.02 11.43
N ALA A 110 16.21 5.95 11.99
CA ALA A 110 15.84 4.76 11.24
C ALA A 110 14.71 5.04 10.24
N LEU A 111 13.67 5.77 10.67
CA LEU A 111 12.62 6.29 9.77
C LEU A 111 13.24 7.14 8.67
N TYR A 112 14.08 8.12 9.03
CA TYR A 112 14.74 9.01 8.07
C TYR A 112 15.55 8.23 7.04
N ASN A 113 16.40 7.28 7.45
CA ASN A 113 17.20 6.51 6.51
C ASN A 113 16.34 5.60 5.62
N THR A 114 15.35 4.91 6.21
CA THR A 114 14.43 4.06 5.44
C THR A 114 13.65 4.87 4.41
N TYR A 115 13.10 6.02 4.81
CA TYR A 115 12.40 6.91 3.89
C TYR A 115 13.35 7.58 2.89
N LYS A 116 14.57 7.97 3.29
CA LYS A 116 15.55 8.57 2.38
C LYS A 116 15.91 7.63 1.24
N ASP A 117 16.11 6.34 1.54
CA ASP A 117 16.43 5.34 0.53
C ASP A 117 15.23 5.05 -0.38
N ILE A 118 13.99 5.14 0.13
CA ILE A 118 12.75 5.00 -0.65
C ILE A 118 12.51 6.22 -1.56
N PHE A 119 12.77 7.42 -1.08
CA PHE A 119 12.37 8.67 -1.72
C PHE A 119 13.45 9.33 -2.58
N GLN A 120 14.71 8.84 -2.57
CA GLN A 120 15.86 9.44 -3.26
C GLN A 120 15.89 10.98 -3.14
N ILE A 121 15.77 11.50 -1.91
CA ILE A 121 15.92 12.94 -1.60
C ILE A 121 17.28 13.21 -0.95
#